data_AF-A0A8K0GAJ3-F1
#
_entry.id   AF-A0A8K0GAJ3-F1
#
_cell.length_a   1.000
_cell.length_b   1.000
_cell.length_c   1.000
_cell.angle_alpha   90.00
_cell.angle_beta   90.00
_cell.angle_gamma   90.00
#
_symmetry.space_group_name_H-M   'P 1'
#
loop_
_entity.id
_entity.type
_entity.pdbx_description
1 polymer ?
#
loop_
_entity_poly.entity_id
_entity_poly.type
_entity_poly.pdbx_seq_one_letter_code
_entity_poly.pdbx_strand_id
1 'polypeptide(L)'
;MPTSCLFTCQMPIDFELQTFWAVEKIVPSRDTFFTKEELACEAHFAETIIRTSTRRFVVKLSLKPTSTQPGATEKVAISRLLSMELKFLKDSNMKTEYIAFMSEYESLRHMTEILSELKSKIPVYYMLHHSVQNPDSTTTKTLVVSDASCKSSTSLSLNDVLMIGPIIQDDLVLILLRFCKHNVIGDLAKMYRQRILQSIIWRETPEKQIKYYQLNTVTYGMASSSFLATRCLYQIALKNAEQFRIECQ
;
A
#
# COMPACT_ATOMS: atom_id res chain seq x y z
N MET A 1 -43.10 42.44 38.52
CA MET A 1 -41.95 42.06 37.68
C MET A 1 -40.75 41.84 38.59
N PRO A 2 -40.22 40.62 38.77
CA PRO A 2 -38.90 40.43 39.35
C PRO A 2 -37.86 40.30 38.23
N THR A 3 -36.77 41.06 38.39
CA THR A 3 -35.58 41.10 37.56
C THR A 3 -34.82 39.78 37.70
N SER A 4 -34.63 39.01 36.62
CA SER A 4 -33.72 37.87 36.62
C SER A 4 -32.28 38.37 36.43
N CYS A 5 -31.40 38.06 37.37
CA CYS A 5 -29.95 38.18 37.17
C CYS A 5 -29.44 36.87 36.58
N LEU A 6 -28.92 36.91 35.35
CA LEU A 6 -28.15 35.83 34.76
C LEU A 6 -26.73 35.88 35.33
N PHE A 7 -26.41 34.97 36.25
CA PHE A 7 -25.03 34.70 36.64
C PHE A 7 -24.35 33.91 35.52
N THR A 8 -23.56 34.58 34.69
CA THR A 8 -22.60 33.91 33.81
C THR A 8 -21.34 33.65 34.63
N CYS A 9 -21.11 32.39 35.01
CA CYS A 9 -19.83 31.96 35.53
C CYS A 9 -18.84 31.95 34.36
N GLN A 10 -18.14 33.06 34.11
CA GLN A 10 -17.05 33.09 33.16
C GLN A 10 -15.89 32.29 33.76
N MET A 11 -15.63 31.13 33.16
CA MET A 11 -14.42 30.37 33.48
C MET A 11 -13.20 31.21 33.09
N PRO A 12 -12.11 31.20 33.88
CA PRO A 12 -10.90 31.90 33.52
C PRO A 12 -10.39 31.43 32.16
N ILE A 13 -9.96 32.36 31.29
CA ILE A 13 -9.41 32.04 29.96
C ILE A 13 -8.30 31.00 30.05
N ASP A 14 -7.49 31.01 31.10
CA ASP A 14 -6.44 30.02 31.32
C ASP A 14 -6.98 28.59 31.50
N PHE A 15 -8.16 28.45 32.11
CA PHE A 15 -8.84 27.16 32.24
C PHE A 15 -9.42 26.71 30.88
N GLU A 16 -10.01 27.62 30.11
CA GLU A 16 -10.46 27.33 28.74
C GLU A 16 -9.29 26.98 27.81
N LEU A 17 -8.16 27.69 27.91
CA LEU A 17 -6.94 27.37 27.18
C LEU A 17 -6.38 26.02 27.63
N GLN A 18 -6.27 25.75 28.92
CA GLN A 18 -5.80 24.45 29.40
C GLN A 18 -6.71 23.31 28.96
N THR A 19 -8.04 23.52 28.96
CA THR A 19 -9.02 22.54 28.50
C THR A 19 -8.93 22.35 26.99
N PHE A 20 -8.79 23.43 26.21
CA PHE A 20 -8.57 23.39 24.77
C PHE A 20 -7.27 22.67 24.42
N TRP A 21 -6.17 22.97 25.12
CA TRP A 21 -4.87 22.32 24.93
C TRP A 21 -4.89 20.87 25.45
N ALA A 22 -5.73 20.53 26.43
CA ALA A 22 -5.98 19.15 26.84
C ALA A 22 -6.81 18.37 25.80
N VAL A 23 -7.72 19.03 25.08
CA VAL A 23 -8.47 18.47 23.94
C VAL A 23 -7.59 18.38 22.68
N GLU A 24 -6.65 19.30 22.43
CA GLU A 24 -5.62 19.13 21.40
C GLU A 24 -4.60 18.05 21.77
N LYS A 25 -4.34 17.88 23.07
CA LYS A 25 -3.66 16.71 23.65
C LYS A 25 -4.65 15.58 23.91
N ILE A 26 -5.60 15.32 23.02
CA ILE A 26 -6.05 13.94 22.82
C ILE A 26 -4.81 13.19 22.31
N VAL A 27 -3.96 12.79 23.25
CA VAL A 27 -3.13 11.61 23.09
C VAL A 27 -4.19 10.57 22.77
N PRO A 28 -4.25 10.00 21.55
CA PRO A 28 -5.09 8.84 21.35
C PRO A 28 -4.69 7.93 22.48
N SER A 29 -5.63 7.46 23.29
CA SER A 29 -5.34 6.45 24.30
C SER A 29 -4.71 5.29 23.54
N ARG A 30 -3.38 5.28 23.43
CA ARG A 30 -2.59 4.25 22.76
C ARG A 30 -2.50 3.02 23.67
N ASP A 31 -3.54 2.80 24.46
CA ASP A 31 -3.91 1.51 25.01
C ASP A 31 -4.60 0.69 23.90
N THR A 32 -4.15 0.81 22.66
CA THR A 32 -4.43 -0.18 21.63
C THR A 32 -3.59 -1.39 21.98
N PHE A 33 -4.20 -2.36 22.66
CA PHE A 33 -3.67 -3.70 22.78
C PHE A 33 -3.59 -4.30 21.37
N PHE A 34 -2.48 -4.02 20.67
CA PHE A 34 -2.20 -4.64 19.39
C PHE A 34 -2.20 -6.16 19.58
N THR A 35 -2.81 -6.85 18.62
CA THR A 35 -2.74 -8.30 18.55
C THR A 35 -1.29 -8.75 18.42
N LYS A 36 -1.03 -10.02 18.76
CA LYS A 36 0.32 -10.60 18.60
C LYS A 36 0.82 -10.51 17.15
N GLU A 37 -0.09 -10.63 16.17
CA GLU A 37 0.24 -10.51 14.75
C GLU A 37 0.62 -9.07 14.39
N GLU A 38 -0.15 -8.08 14.85
CA GLU A 38 0.14 -6.67 14.60
C GLU A 38 1.49 -6.24 15.20
N LEU A 39 1.79 -6.68 16.43
CA LEU A 39 3.09 -6.46 17.07
C LEU A 39 4.24 -7.11 16.29
N ALA A 40 4.05 -8.34 15.82
CA ALA A 40 5.05 -9.03 15.00
C ALA A 40 5.26 -8.34 13.65
N CYS A 41 4.19 -7.83 13.04
CA CYS A 41 4.23 -7.08 11.79
C CYS A 41 4.99 -5.76 11.93
N GLU A 42 4.73 -5.00 13.01
CA GLU A 42 5.44 -3.75 13.32
C GLU A 42 6.93 -4.01 13.62
N ALA A 43 7.24 -5.05 14.40
CA ALA A 43 8.63 -5.44 14.66
C ALA A 43 9.36 -5.81 13.37
N HIS A 44 8.74 -6.61 12.50
CA HIS A 44 9.29 -6.97 11.19
C HIS A 44 9.50 -5.76 10.30
N PHE A 45 8.56 -4.81 10.29
CA PHE A 45 8.71 -3.56 9.55
C PHE A 45 9.94 -2.77 10.03
N ALA A 46 10.07 -2.58 11.34
CA ALA A 46 11.17 -1.83 11.94
C ALA A 46 12.55 -2.47 11.67
N GLU A 47 12.62 -3.80 11.62
CA GLU A 47 13.85 -4.54 11.32
C GLU A 47 14.22 -4.48 9.82
N THR A 48 13.22 -4.52 8.94
CA THR A 48 13.46 -4.75 7.50
C THR A 48 13.43 -3.49 6.64
N ILE A 49 13.03 -2.35 7.22
CA ILE A 49 12.96 -1.08 6.49
C ILE A 49 14.35 -0.54 6.15
N ILE A 50 14.59 -0.33 4.86
CA ILE A 50 15.82 0.25 4.33
C ILE A 50 15.45 1.50 3.54
N ARG A 51 16.25 2.56 3.66
CA ARG A 51 16.13 3.74 2.81
C ARG A 51 17.24 3.69 1.75
N THR A 52 16.85 3.73 0.47
CA THR A 52 17.82 3.77 -0.64
C THR A 52 18.48 5.13 -0.76
N SER A 53 19.60 5.20 -1.48
CA SER A 53 20.26 6.47 -1.88
C SER A 53 19.31 7.42 -2.63
N THR A 54 18.33 6.86 -3.35
CA THR A 54 17.25 7.59 -4.03
C THR A 54 16.10 8.02 -3.10
N ARG A 55 16.32 8.00 -1.78
CA ARG A 55 15.36 8.37 -0.71
C ARG A 55 14.07 7.53 -0.65
N ARG A 56 13.98 6.40 -1.35
CA ARG A 56 12.81 5.51 -1.32
C ARG A 56 12.93 4.50 -0.20
N PHE A 57 11.79 4.06 0.34
CA PHE A 57 11.76 2.93 1.28
C PHE A 57 11.69 1.61 0.54
N VAL A 58 12.44 0.65 1.04
CA VAL A 58 12.38 -0.77 0.71
C VAL A 58 12.06 -1.51 1.99
N VAL A 59 10.96 -2.25 1.98
CA VAL A 59 10.49 -3.02 3.13
C VAL A 59 10.28 -4.47 2.66
N LYS A 60 10.64 -5.44 3.50
CA LYS A 60 10.33 -6.84 3.21
C LYS A 60 8.88 -7.14 3.56
N LEU A 61 8.26 -8.09 2.85
CA LEU A 61 6.91 -8.52 3.17
C LEU A 61 6.91 -9.33 4.47
N SER A 62 6.10 -8.88 5.41
CA SER A 62 5.79 -9.57 6.65
C SER A 62 4.99 -10.85 6.37
N LEU A 63 5.62 -12.02 6.45
CA LEU A 63 4.96 -13.32 6.28
C LEU A 63 4.51 -13.89 7.61
N LYS A 64 3.36 -14.55 7.60
CA LYS A 64 2.93 -15.41 8.70
C LYS A 64 3.91 -16.59 8.83
N PRO A 65 4.06 -17.17 10.04
CA PRO A 65 5.01 -18.25 10.30
C PRO A 65 4.85 -19.47 9.37
N THR A 66 5.95 -20.23 9.25
CA THR A 66 6.37 -21.15 8.17
C THR A 66 5.36 -22.17 7.63
N SER A 67 4.23 -22.42 8.31
CA SER A 67 3.17 -23.30 7.81
C SER A 67 2.31 -22.67 6.69
N THR A 68 2.56 -21.41 6.34
CA THR A 68 1.72 -20.62 5.43
C THR A 68 2.51 -20.08 4.24
N GLN A 69 3.22 -20.95 3.51
CA GLN A 69 3.74 -20.55 2.19
C GLN A 69 2.69 -20.80 1.11
N PRO A 70 2.45 -19.83 0.21
CA PRO A 70 1.55 -20.08 -0.89
C PRO A 70 2.21 -21.07 -1.85
N GLY A 71 1.43 -22.01 -2.36
CA GLY A 71 1.87 -22.99 -3.34
C GLY A 71 2.13 -22.40 -4.71
N ALA A 72 2.31 -23.27 -5.71
CA ALA A 72 2.58 -22.86 -7.08
C ALA A 72 1.36 -22.18 -7.70
N THR A 73 1.59 -21.02 -8.34
CA THR A 73 0.57 -20.24 -9.07
C THR A 73 0.86 -20.06 -10.56
N GLU A 74 2.03 -20.54 -11.02
CA GLU A 74 2.49 -20.33 -12.41
C GLU A 74 1.49 -20.81 -13.46
N LYS A 75 0.98 -22.04 -13.32
CA LYS A 75 0.00 -22.61 -14.26
C LYS A 75 -1.27 -21.77 -14.36
N VAL A 76 -1.73 -21.25 -13.22
CA VAL A 76 -2.95 -20.43 -13.14
C VAL A 76 -2.68 -19.05 -13.76
N ALA A 77 -1.52 -18.45 -13.49
CA ALA A 77 -1.11 -17.17 -14.07
C ALA A 77 -0.98 -17.25 -15.60
N ILE A 78 -0.37 -18.31 -16.14
CA ILE A 78 -0.28 -18.55 -17.59
C ILE A 78 -1.68 -18.70 -18.20
N SER A 79 -2.54 -19.52 -17.61
CA SER A 79 -3.93 -19.70 -18.08
C SER A 79 -4.69 -18.37 -18.13
N ARG A 80 -4.49 -17.50 -17.12
CA ARG A 80 -5.11 -16.18 -17.08
C ARG A 80 -4.56 -15.26 -18.16
N LEU A 81 -3.25 -15.25 -18.40
CA LEU A 81 -2.62 -14.48 -19.46
C LEU A 81 -3.18 -14.87 -20.83
N LEU A 82 -3.24 -16.17 -21.14
CA LEU A 82 -3.82 -16.66 -22.40
C LEU A 82 -5.30 -16.27 -22.54
N SER A 83 -6.06 -16.32 -21.46
CA SER A 83 -7.46 -15.86 -21.45
C SER A 83 -7.60 -14.36 -21.75
N MET A 84 -6.64 -13.53 -21.31
CA MET A 84 -6.61 -12.10 -21.68
C MET A 84 -6.24 -11.90 -23.14
N GLU A 85 -5.28 -12.65 -23.66
CA GLU A 85 -4.92 -12.59 -25.08
C GLU A 85 -6.11 -12.90 -25.99
N LEU A 86 -6.95 -13.88 -25.61
CA LEU A 86 -8.21 -14.15 -26.32
C LEU A 86 -9.21 -12.99 -26.26
N LYS A 87 -9.23 -12.21 -25.17
CA LYS A 87 -10.06 -10.99 -25.08
C LYS A 87 -9.53 -9.88 -25.97
N PHE A 88 -8.20 -9.73 -26.04
CA PHE A 88 -7.55 -8.76 -26.92
C PHE A 88 -7.80 -9.00 -28.41
N LEU A 89 -8.13 -10.23 -28.81
CA LEU A 89 -8.58 -10.51 -30.18
C LEU A 89 -9.94 -9.88 -30.50
N LYS A 90 -10.79 -9.68 -29.49
CA LYS A 90 -12.11 -9.06 -29.63
C LYS A 90 -12.07 -7.54 -29.45
N ASP A 91 -11.11 -7.05 -28.66
CA ASP A 91 -10.94 -5.63 -28.36
C ASP A 91 -9.47 -5.20 -28.55
N SER A 92 -9.19 -4.65 -29.74
CA SER A 92 -7.86 -4.15 -30.11
C SER A 92 -7.46 -2.88 -29.35
N ASN A 93 -8.45 -2.06 -28.94
CA ASN A 93 -8.17 -0.85 -28.17
C ASN A 93 -7.67 -1.21 -26.77
N MET A 94 -8.38 -2.12 -26.10
CA MET A 94 -7.98 -2.68 -24.80
C MET A 94 -6.58 -3.30 -24.85
N LYS A 95 -6.25 -4.02 -25.93
CA LYS A 95 -4.91 -4.58 -26.15
C LYS A 95 -3.84 -3.48 -26.17
N THR A 96 -4.08 -2.43 -26.95
CA THR A 96 -3.13 -1.32 -27.15
C THR A 96 -2.90 -0.58 -25.83
N GLU A 97 -3.97 -0.25 -25.12
CA GLU A 97 -3.88 0.42 -23.82
C GLU A 97 -3.18 -0.45 -22.77
N TYR A 98 -3.47 -1.75 -22.73
CA TYR A 98 -2.81 -2.68 -21.82
C TYR A 98 -1.30 -2.80 -22.10
N ILE A 99 -0.90 -2.96 -23.36
CA ILE A 99 0.52 -3.04 -23.74
C ILE A 99 1.25 -1.73 -23.41
N ALA A 100 0.61 -0.59 -23.69
CA ALA A 100 1.16 0.73 -23.35
C ALA A 100 1.37 0.85 -21.83
N PHE A 101 0.38 0.46 -21.02
CA PHE A 101 0.49 0.46 -19.56
C PHE A 101 1.65 -0.42 -19.09
N MET A 102 1.74 -1.66 -19.56
CA MET A 102 2.79 -2.60 -19.13
C MET A 102 4.19 -2.12 -19.53
N SER A 103 4.32 -1.53 -20.73
CA SER A 103 5.58 -0.95 -21.20
C SER A 103 6.00 0.27 -20.39
N GLU A 104 5.07 1.17 -20.05
CA GLU A 104 5.33 2.29 -19.15
C GLU A 104 5.74 1.78 -17.77
N TYR A 105 5.03 0.79 -17.24
CA TYR A 105 5.29 0.19 -15.93
C TYR A 105 6.71 -0.41 -15.84
N GLU A 106 7.19 -1.06 -16.90
CA GLU A 106 8.58 -1.50 -17.02
C GLU A 106 9.57 -0.34 -17.07
N SER A 107 9.29 0.68 -17.90
CA SER A 107 10.17 1.84 -18.10
C SER A 107 10.41 2.62 -16.81
N LEU A 108 9.38 2.73 -15.96
CA LEU A 108 9.44 3.34 -14.63
C LEU A 108 10.14 2.47 -13.58
N ARG A 109 10.63 1.29 -14.00
CA ARG A 109 11.25 0.27 -13.15
C ARG A 109 10.32 -0.16 -12.02
N HIS A 110 9.01 -0.20 -12.28
CA HIS A 110 8.03 -0.79 -11.36
C HIS A 110 7.99 -2.31 -11.44
N MET A 111 8.54 -2.87 -12.52
CA MET A 111 8.87 -4.28 -12.61
C MET A 111 10.26 -4.48 -13.20
N THR A 112 10.83 -5.68 -13.04
CA THR A 112 12.13 -6.05 -13.60
C THR A 112 12.11 -7.50 -14.03
N GLU A 113 12.59 -7.77 -15.25
CA GLU A 113 12.66 -9.13 -15.80
C GLU A 113 13.57 -10.02 -14.94
N ILE A 114 13.09 -11.21 -14.61
CA ILE A 114 13.81 -12.23 -13.85
C ILE A 114 14.53 -13.14 -14.85
N LEU A 115 15.86 -13.22 -14.71
CA LEU A 115 16.67 -14.15 -15.51
C LEU A 115 16.29 -15.59 -15.21
N SER A 116 16.23 -16.44 -16.25
CA SER A 116 15.78 -17.83 -16.14
C SER A 116 16.52 -18.67 -15.09
N GLU A 117 17.78 -18.33 -14.81
CA GLU A 117 18.65 -18.99 -13.82
C GLU A 117 18.23 -18.72 -12.36
N LEU A 118 17.48 -17.65 -12.11
CA LEU A 118 17.02 -17.24 -10.78
C LEU A 118 15.63 -17.77 -10.44
N LYS A 119 14.92 -18.37 -11.42
CA LYS A 119 13.54 -18.86 -11.27
C LYS A 119 13.38 -19.93 -10.19
N SER A 120 14.36 -20.83 -10.05
CA SER A 120 14.29 -21.97 -9.12
C SER A 120 14.74 -21.64 -7.69
N LYS A 121 15.34 -20.46 -7.47
CA LYS A 121 15.97 -20.11 -6.19
C LYS A 121 15.07 -19.29 -5.26
N ILE A 122 13.93 -18.83 -5.76
CA ILE A 122 13.03 -17.92 -5.03
C ILE A 122 11.66 -18.60 -4.97
N PRO A 123 11.01 -18.73 -3.79
CA PRO A 123 9.60 -19.07 -3.75
C PRO A 123 8.82 -17.92 -4.39
N VAL A 124 8.31 -18.14 -5.61
CA VAL A 124 7.64 -17.09 -6.39
C VAL A 124 6.14 -17.30 -6.41
N TYR A 125 5.40 -16.32 -5.91
CA TYR A 125 3.97 -16.21 -6.14
C TYR A 125 3.75 -15.35 -7.39
N TYR A 126 3.27 -15.97 -8.47
CA TYR A 126 2.87 -15.27 -9.68
C TYR A 126 1.47 -14.70 -9.52
N MET A 127 1.40 -13.40 -9.29
CA MET A 127 0.15 -12.67 -9.22
C MET A 127 -0.51 -12.65 -10.60
N LEU A 128 -1.78 -13.00 -10.60
CA LEU A 128 -2.63 -12.78 -11.75
C LEU A 128 -2.81 -11.28 -11.91
N HIS A 129 -2.90 -10.79 -13.12
CA HIS A 129 -3.21 -9.40 -13.38
C HIS A 129 -4.17 -9.30 -14.55
N HIS A 130 -4.96 -8.23 -14.57
CA HIS A 130 -5.88 -7.94 -15.65
C HIS A 130 -6.12 -6.44 -15.78
N SER A 131 -6.46 -6.00 -16.99
CA SER A 131 -6.86 -4.62 -17.23
C SER A 131 -8.28 -4.37 -16.74
N VAL A 132 -8.44 -3.27 -16.01
CA VAL A 132 -9.70 -2.67 -15.61
C VAL A 132 -9.85 -1.36 -16.37
N GLN A 133 -10.98 -1.18 -17.04
CA GLN A 133 -11.30 0.06 -17.72
C GLN A 133 -12.10 0.96 -16.80
N ASN A 134 -11.65 2.20 -16.64
CA ASN A 134 -12.35 3.27 -15.96
C ASN A 134 -12.55 4.40 -16.98
N PRO A 135 -13.66 4.38 -17.75
CA PRO A 135 -13.92 5.34 -18.83
C PRO A 135 -13.93 6.80 -18.35
N ASP A 136 -14.34 7.00 -17.09
CA ASP A 136 -14.46 8.31 -16.44
C ASP A 136 -13.12 8.86 -15.90
N SER A 137 -12.03 8.10 -16.01
CA SER A 137 -10.71 8.56 -15.58
C SER A 137 -10.18 9.62 -16.54
N THR A 138 -9.82 10.78 -15.99
CA THR A 138 -9.20 11.90 -16.74
C THR A 138 -7.74 11.64 -17.11
N THR A 139 -7.03 10.77 -16.38
CA THR A 139 -5.60 10.53 -16.58
C THR A 139 -5.31 9.20 -17.28
N THR A 140 -5.96 8.10 -16.86
CA THR A 140 -5.67 6.76 -17.40
C THR A 140 -6.95 5.94 -17.50
N LYS A 141 -7.43 5.74 -18.73
CA LYS A 141 -8.67 4.99 -19.00
C LYS A 141 -8.56 3.50 -18.70
N THR A 142 -7.35 2.95 -18.73
CA THR A 142 -7.07 1.55 -18.41
C THR A 142 -5.97 1.46 -17.34
N LEU A 143 -6.22 0.65 -16.32
CA LEU A 143 -5.28 0.32 -15.26
C LEU A 143 -5.10 -1.20 -15.20
N VAL A 144 -3.88 -1.67 -14.94
CA VAL A 144 -3.64 -3.10 -14.68
C VAL A 144 -3.66 -3.36 -13.18
N VAL A 145 -4.58 -4.21 -12.75
CA VAL A 145 -4.76 -4.61 -11.35
C VAL A 145 -4.18 -6.01 -11.16
N SER A 146 -3.39 -6.18 -10.11
CA SER A 146 -2.88 -7.48 -9.67
C SER A 146 -3.81 -8.08 -8.60
N ASP A 147 -4.07 -9.38 -8.70
CA ASP A 147 -4.91 -10.14 -7.78
C ASP A 147 -4.03 -10.98 -6.84
N ALA A 148 -3.95 -10.52 -5.59
CA ALA A 148 -3.24 -11.20 -4.50
C ALA A 148 -4.13 -12.18 -3.71
N SER A 149 -5.43 -12.28 -4.05
CA SER A 149 -6.41 -13.15 -3.39
C SER A 149 -6.58 -14.49 -4.11
N CYS A 150 -5.96 -14.66 -5.28
CA CYS A 150 -6.02 -15.92 -6.02
C CYS A 150 -5.43 -17.09 -5.21
N LYS A 151 -6.14 -18.21 -5.17
CA LYS A 151 -5.71 -19.38 -4.41
C LYS A 151 -4.65 -20.16 -5.19
N SER A 152 -3.55 -20.51 -4.52
CA SER A 152 -2.49 -21.35 -5.07
C SER A 152 -2.82 -22.84 -5.00
N SER A 153 -1.90 -23.69 -5.46
CA SER A 153 -2.03 -25.16 -5.35
C SER A 153 -2.22 -25.67 -3.91
N THR A 154 -1.88 -24.89 -2.89
CA THR A 154 -2.07 -25.22 -1.47
C THR A 154 -3.33 -24.60 -0.88
N SER A 155 -4.26 -24.09 -1.73
CA SER A 155 -5.48 -23.36 -1.33
C SER A 155 -5.24 -22.13 -0.44
N LEU A 156 -4.01 -21.58 -0.47
CA LEU A 156 -3.63 -20.31 0.16
C LEU A 156 -3.37 -19.24 -0.91
N SER A 157 -3.81 -18.02 -0.67
CA SER A 157 -3.50 -16.85 -1.48
C SER A 157 -2.34 -16.05 -0.89
N LEU A 158 -1.81 -15.08 -1.64
CA LEU A 158 -0.79 -14.18 -1.10
C LEU A 158 -1.33 -13.37 0.10
N ASN A 159 -2.61 -13.00 0.07
CA ASN A 159 -3.26 -12.31 1.19
C ASN A 159 -3.41 -13.16 2.44
N ASP A 160 -3.60 -14.48 2.31
CA ASP A 160 -3.72 -15.37 3.46
C ASP A 160 -2.40 -15.50 4.23
N VAL A 161 -1.28 -15.41 3.52
CA VAL A 161 0.08 -15.65 4.05
C VAL A 161 0.77 -14.39 4.55
N LEU A 162 0.27 -13.21 4.21
CA LEU A 162 0.80 -11.94 4.67
C LEU A 162 0.22 -11.57 6.04
N MET A 163 1.07 -11.04 6.92
CA MET A 163 0.62 -10.47 8.18
C MET A 163 -0.12 -9.15 7.93
N ILE A 164 -1.19 -8.93 8.68
CA ILE A 164 -1.92 -7.65 8.68
C ILE A 164 -1.36 -6.81 9.82
N GLY A 165 -0.78 -5.66 9.47
CA GLY A 165 -0.27 -4.72 10.46
C GLY A 165 -1.36 -3.82 11.04
N PRO A 166 -1.07 -3.15 12.16
CA PRO A 166 -2.06 -2.34 12.87
C PRO A 166 -2.50 -1.12 12.07
N ILE A 167 -3.68 -0.59 12.40
CA ILE A 167 -4.14 0.70 11.90
C ILE A 167 -3.35 1.80 12.61
N ILE A 168 -2.48 2.49 11.86
CA ILE A 168 -1.62 3.58 12.39
C ILE A 168 -2.29 4.95 12.24
N GLN A 169 -3.27 5.06 11.33
CA GLN A 169 -3.95 6.31 11.06
C GLN A 169 -4.80 6.71 12.27
N ASP A 170 -4.78 7.99 12.59
CA ASP A 170 -5.72 8.56 13.55
C ASP A 170 -7.15 8.45 13.00
N ASP A 171 -8.14 8.54 13.90
CA ASP A 171 -9.55 8.55 13.50
C ASP A 171 -9.81 9.62 12.44
N LEU A 172 -10.62 9.29 11.43
CA LEU A 172 -10.95 10.19 10.33
C LEU A 172 -11.48 11.55 10.82
N VAL A 173 -12.28 11.56 11.89
CA VAL A 173 -12.78 12.79 12.52
C VAL A 173 -11.61 13.64 13.03
N LEU A 174 -10.63 13.02 13.69
CA LEU A 174 -9.45 13.73 14.19
C LEU A 174 -8.57 14.25 13.04
N ILE A 175 -8.46 13.50 11.95
CA ILE A 175 -7.76 13.94 10.73
C ILE A 175 -8.46 15.17 10.15
N LEU A 176 -9.79 15.15 10.02
CA LEU A 176 -10.57 16.26 9.48
C LEU A 176 -10.48 17.52 10.35
N LEU A 177 -10.56 17.37 11.69
CA LEU A 177 -10.43 18.50 12.62
C LEU A 177 -9.06 19.18 12.51
N ARG A 178 -7.98 18.40 12.38
CA ARG A 178 -6.63 18.95 12.17
C ARG A 178 -6.45 19.58 10.79
N PHE A 179 -7.05 18.98 9.76
CA PHE A 179 -7.04 19.51 8.41
C PHE A 179 -7.67 20.90 8.34
N CYS A 180 -8.78 21.14 9.08
CA CYS A 180 -9.38 22.47 9.18
C CYS A 180 -8.43 23.56 9.72
N LYS A 181 -7.37 23.18 10.45
CA LYS A 181 -6.36 24.10 11.01
C LYS A 181 -5.13 24.28 10.11
N HIS A 182 -4.74 23.25 9.34
CA HIS A 182 -3.56 23.26 8.47
C HIS A 182 -3.86 22.58 7.12
N ASN A 183 -3.78 23.35 6.03
CA ASN A 183 -4.22 22.91 4.70
C ASN A 183 -3.02 22.56 3.79
N VAL A 184 -2.66 21.28 3.71
CA VAL A 184 -1.78 20.77 2.64
C VAL A 184 -2.39 19.49 2.08
N ILE A 185 -2.73 19.51 0.79
CA ILE A 185 -3.19 18.34 0.04
C ILE A 185 -2.08 17.98 -0.95
N GLY A 186 -1.66 16.72 -0.96
CA GLY A 186 -0.70 16.21 -1.92
C GLY A 186 -1.07 14.77 -2.31
N ASP A 187 -1.07 14.49 -3.61
CA ASP A 187 -1.17 13.12 -4.09
C ASP A 187 0.21 12.46 -4.00
N LEU A 188 0.26 11.30 -3.36
CA LEU A 188 1.46 10.51 -3.19
C LEU A 188 1.50 9.41 -4.25
N ALA A 189 1.66 9.85 -5.49
CA ALA A 189 1.79 8.94 -6.61
C ALA A 189 3.04 8.04 -6.44
N LYS A 190 2.85 6.72 -6.59
CA LYS A 190 3.92 5.74 -6.85
C LYS A 190 5.00 5.65 -5.75
N MET A 191 4.59 5.67 -4.48
CA MET A 191 5.48 5.81 -3.32
C MET A 191 6.40 4.62 -2.97
N TYR A 192 6.02 3.37 -3.25
CA TYR A 192 6.61 2.24 -2.53
C TYR A 192 7.42 1.33 -3.43
N ARG A 193 8.62 0.92 -2.99
CA ARG A 193 9.33 -0.20 -3.61
C ARG A 193 9.48 -1.40 -2.66
N GLN A 194 9.14 -2.60 -3.12
CA GLN A 194 9.36 -3.86 -2.41
C GLN A 194 9.98 -4.89 -3.34
N ARG A 195 10.77 -5.82 -2.79
CA ARG A 195 11.66 -6.67 -3.60
C ARG A 195 11.42 -8.17 -3.44
N ILE A 196 10.47 -8.64 -2.63
CA ILE A 196 10.44 -10.06 -2.26
C ILE A 196 9.00 -10.60 -2.34
N LEU A 197 8.82 -11.69 -3.11
CA LEU A 197 7.63 -12.52 -3.38
C LEU A 197 6.63 -12.12 -4.47
N GLN A 198 6.53 -10.85 -4.84
CA GLN A 198 5.58 -10.43 -5.87
C GLN A 198 6.20 -10.57 -7.25
N SER A 199 5.64 -11.44 -8.08
CA SER A 199 6.03 -11.55 -9.49
C SER A 199 4.81 -11.69 -10.38
N ILE A 200 4.98 -11.37 -11.66
CA ILE A 200 3.97 -11.55 -12.69
C ILE A 200 4.59 -12.21 -13.91
N ILE A 201 3.73 -12.73 -14.77
CA ILE A 201 4.11 -13.38 -16.02
C ILE A 201 3.50 -12.57 -17.16
N TRP A 202 4.32 -12.07 -18.08
CA TRP A 202 3.83 -11.17 -19.13
C TRP A 202 4.61 -11.35 -20.44
N ARG A 203 3.93 -11.09 -21.56
CA ARG A 203 4.51 -10.91 -22.89
C ARG A 203 3.68 -9.92 -23.69
N GLU A 204 4.34 -9.23 -24.60
CA GLU A 204 3.70 -8.21 -25.43
C GLU A 204 2.77 -8.81 -26.49
N THR A 205 3.20 -9.92 -27.12
CA THR A 205 2.42 -10.60 -28.16
C THR A 205 2.47 -12.12 -28.01
N PRO A 206 1.44 -12.85 -28.49
CA PRO A 206 1.37 -14.30 -28.36
C PRO A 206 2.51 -15.08 -29.03
N GLU A 207 3.19 -14.47 -30.00
CA GLU A 207 4.32 -15.06 -30.73
C GLU A 207 5.61 -15.00 -29.91
N LYS A 208 5.69 -14.07 -28.95
CA LYS A 208 6.87 -13.93 -28.07
C LYS A 208 6.83 -14.97 -26.95
N GLN A 209 8.02 -15.32 -26.47
CA GLN A 209 8.15 -16.14 -25.26
C GLN A 209 7.60 -15.39 -24.06
N ILE A 210 6.94 -16.14 -23.17
CA ILE A 210 6.49 -15.65 -21.88
C ILE A 210 7.70 -15.27 -21.02
N LYS A 211 7.70 -14.03 -20.52
CA LYS A 211 8.71 -13.50 -19.60
C LYS A 211 8.16 -13.42 -18.18
N TYR A 212 9.09 -13.35 -17.23
CA TYR A 212 8.82 -13.37 -15.80
C TYR A 212 9.35 -12.08 -15.20
N TYR A 213 8.53 -11.39 -14.43
CA TYR A 213 8.89 -10.09 -13.88
C TYR A 213 8.71 -10.09 -12.38
N GLN A 214 9.70 -9.56 -11.66
CA GLN A 214 9.58 -9.21 -10.27
C GLN A 214 8.95 -7.82 -10.16
N LEU A 215 7.93 -7.69 -9.33
CA LEU A 215 7.37 -6.37 -9.04
C LEU A 215 8.27 -5.67 -8.03
N ASN A 216 8.57 -4.42 -8.35
CA ASN A 216 9.40 -3.58 -7.52
C ASN A 216 8.56 -2.67 -6.63
N THR A 217 7.22 -2.66 -6.70
CA THR A 217 6.35 -1.74 -5.95
C THR A 217 5.26 -2.45 -5.17
N VAL A 218 4.80 -1.85 -4.08
CA VAL A 218 3.59 -2.32 -3.36
C VAL A 218 2.41 -2.23 -4.34
N THR A 219 1.88 -3.36 -4.76
CA THR A 219 0.68 -3.42 -5.59
C THR A 219 -0.57 -3.22 -4.75
N TYR A 220 -1.54 -2.48 -5.31
CA TYR A 220 -2.88 -2.45 -4.74
C TYR A 220 -3.48 -3.85 -4.64
N GLY A 221 -4.34 -4.08 -3.64
CA GLY A 221 -5.04 -5.35 -3.46
C GLY A 221 -4.35 -6.36 -2.53
N MET A 222 -3.18 -6.04 -1.96
CA MET A 222 -2.58 -6.89 -0.90
C MET A 222 -3.02 -6.45 0.49
N ALA A 223 -3.25 -7.42 1.37
CA ALA A 223 -3.68 -7.20 2.76
C ALA A 223 -2.72 -6.29 3.56
N SER A 224 -1.41 -6.42 3.34
CA SER A 224 -0.39 -5.63 4.04
C SER A 224 -0.18 -4.22 3.45
N SER A 225 -0.73 -3.91 2.28
CA SER A 225 -0.41 -2.68 1.53
C SER A 225 -0.73 -1.41 2.31
N SER A 226 -1.88 -1.36 2.97
CA SER A 226 -2.36 -0.17 3.68
C SER A 226 -1.48 0.18 4.88
N PHE A 227 -1.14 -0.83 5.68
CA PHE A 227 -0.20 -0.71 6.80
C PHE A 227 1.16 -0.24 6.30
N LEU A 228 1.74 -0.92 5.31
CA LEU A 228 3.07 -0.60 4.78
C LEU A 228 3.15 0.83 4.25
N ALA A 229 2.11 1.26 3.55
CA ALA A 229 2.01 2.61 2.99
C ALA A 229 2.00 3.68 4.10
N THR A 230 1.05 3.55 5.01
CA THR A 230 0.87 4.48 6.12
C THR A 230 2.08 4.49 7.04
N ARG A 231 2.65 3.33 7.34
CA ARG A 231 3.79 3.21 8.24
C ARG A 231 5.06 3.84 7.68
N CYS A 232 5.27 3.75 6.36
CA CYS A 232 6.36 4.46 5.68
C CYS A 232 6.18 5.98 5.78
N LEU A 233 4.97 6.50 5.60
CA LEU A 233 4.68 7.93 5.78
C LEU A 233 4.94 8.38 7.22
N TYR A 234 4.47 7.61 8.19
CA TYR A 234 4.74 7.85 9.59
C TYR A 234 6.25 7.81 9.88
N GLN A 235 6.99 6.89 9.27
CA GLN A 235 8.44 6.80 9.39
C GLN A 235 9.16 8.04 8.84
N ILE A 236 8.66 8.64 7.76
CA ILE A 236 9.17 9.91 7.22
C ILE A 236 8.94 11.03 8.22
N ALA A 237 7.71 11.13 8.75
CA ALA A 237 7.35 12.15 9.73
C ALA A 237 8.26 12.07 10.96
N LEU A 238 8.46 10.87 11.54
CA LEU A 238 9.35 10.66 12.68
C LEU A 238 10.80 11.08 12.40
N LYS A 239 11.34 10.73 11.22
CA LYS A 239 12.73 11.07 10.87
C LYS A 239 12.96 12.56 10.65
N ASN A 240 11.93 13.27 10.23
CA ASN A 240 12.00 14.70 9.97
C ASN A 240 11.44 15.55 11.13
N ALA A 241 10.88 14.92 12.17
CA ALA A 241 10.25 15.62 13.29
C ALA A 241 11.22 16.56 14.02
N GLU A 242 12.50 16.20 14.11
CA GLU A 242 13.52 17.08 14.71
C GLU A 242 13.90 18.24 13.80
N GLN A 243 13.87 18.04 12.48
CA GLN A 243 14.25 19.04 11.49
C GLN A 243 13.19 20.14 11.32
N PHE A 244 11.91 19.81 11.49
CA PHE A 244 10.79 20.74 11.32
C PHE A 244 10.11 21.13 12.65
N ARG A 245 10.80 20.94 13.78
CA ARG A 245 10.25 21.22 15.12
C ARG A 245 9.97 22.71 15.39
N ILE A 246 10.32 23.61 14.47
CA ILE A 246 10.46 25.06 14.74
C ILE A 246 9.30 25.91 14.20
N GLU A 247 8.37 25.39 13.38
CA GLU A 247 7.36 26.28 12.73
C GLU A 247 5.91 26.13 13.24
N CYS A 248 5.66 25.31 14.27
CA CYS A 248 4.33 25.17 14.86
C CYS A 248 4.31 25.58 16.35
N GLN A 249 4.82 26.77 16.67
CA GLN A 249 4.47 27.48 17.90
C GLN A 249 3.50 28.62 17.59
#